data_AF-A0A0L8FVP3-F1
#
_entry.id   AF-A0A0L8FVP3-F1
#
_cell.length_a   1.000
_cell.length_b   1.000
_cell.length_c   1.000
_cell.angle_alpha   90.00
_cell.angle_beta   90.00
_cell.angle_gamma   90.00
#
_symmetry.space_group_name_H-M   'P 1'
#
loop_
_entity.id
_entity.type
_entity.pdbx_description
1 polymer ?
#
loop_
_entity_poly.entity_id
_entity_poly.type
_entity_poly.pdbx_seq_one_letter_code
_entity_poly.pdbx_strand_id
1 'polypeptide(L)'
;MAAANQSLRPKVVALYKTLLHLGKDYPKGYDYFRTKLKTVFLKNQNLTDPKDIELMIARGEYIVKELEALYMLKKYRTLKRRYSDIK
;
A
#
# COMPACT_ATOMS: atom_id res chain seq x y z
N MET A 1 -18.87 19.48 -7.80
CA MET A 1 -18.25 18.82 -6.62
C MET A 1 -18.63 17.33 -6.51
N ALA A 2 -19.91 16.95 -6.56
CA ALA A 2 -20.34 15.55 -6.47
C ALA A 2 -19.78 14.61 -7.57
N ALA A 3 -19.69 15.09 -8.83
CA ALA A 3 -19.16 14.29 -9.94
C ALA A 3 -17.68 13.89 -9.80
N ALA A 4 -16.85 14.74 -9.17
CA ALA A 4 -15.45 14.42 -8.90
C ALA A 4 -15.32 13.33 -7.82
N ASN A 5 -16.13 13.39 -6.76
CA ASN A 5 -16.14 12.34 -5.73
C ASN A 5 -16.59 10.97 -6.28
N GLN A 6 -17.44 10.96 -7.31
CA GLN A 6 -17.92 9.74 -7.94
C GLN A 6 -16.84 9.04 -8.79
N SER A 7 -15.88 9.79 -9.35
CA SER A 7 -14.74 9.23 -10.09
C SER A 7 -13.56 8.83 -9.20
N LEU A 8 -13.43 9.43 -8.00
CA LEU A 8 -12.34 9.13 -7.05
C LEU A 8 -12.62 7.88 -6.20
N ARG A 9 -13.88 7.61 -5.85
CA ARG A 9 -14.24 6.46 -5.00
C ARG A 9 -13.74 5.10 -5.54
N PRO A 10 -13.87 4.78 -6.85
CA PRO A 10 -13.30 3.56 -7.42
C PRO A 10 -11.77 3.47 -7.26
N LYS A 11 -11.05 4.59 -7.41
CA LYS A 11 -9.59 4.64 -7.24
C LYS A 11 -9.18 4.31 -5.81
N VAL A 12 -9.88 4.88 -4.82
CA VAL A 12 -9.63 4.59 -3.39
C VAL A 12 -9.86 3.10 -3.08
N VAL A 13 -10.94 2.52 -3.62
CA VAL A 13 -11.25 1.09 -3.42
C VAL A 13 -10.20 0.20 -4.08
N ALA A 14 -9.77 0.54 -5.30
CA ALA A 14 -8.70 -0.18 -5.99
C ALA A 14 -7.39 -0.13 -5.18
N LEU A 15 -6.99 1.06 -4.72
CA LEU A 15 -5.81 1.25 -3.88
C LEU A 15 -5.88 0.40 -2.60
N TYR A 16 -7.02 0.38 -1.91
CA TYR A 16 -7.20 -0.45 -0.71
C TYR A 16 -7.00 -1.94 -1.00
N LYS A 17 -7.55 -2.45 -2.11
CA LYS A 17 -7.39 -3.85 -2.53
C LYS A 17 -5.93 -4.17 -2.89
N THR A 18 -5.26 -3.27 -3.61
CA THR A 18 -3.85 -3.41 -3.98
C THR A 18 -2.97 -3.47 -2.74
N LEU A 19 -3.14 -2.53 -1.80
CA LEU A 19 -2.40 -2.52 -0.54
C LEU A 19 -2.68 -3.78 0.29
N LEU A 20 -3.92 -4.26 0.33
CA LEU A 20 -4.25 -5.49 1.04
C LEU A 20 -3.56 -6.72 0.42
N HIS A 21 -3.49 -6.79 -0.90
CA HIS A 21 -2.76 -7.85 -1.60
C HIS A 21 -1.26 -7.78 -1.30
N LEU A 22 -0.65 -6.60 -1.46
CA LEU A 22 0.75 -6.35 -1.16
C LEU A 22 1.08 -6.44 0.33
N GLY A 23 0.09 -6.44 1.23
CA GLY A 23 0.32 -6.58 2.66
C GLY A 23 0.50 -8.01 3.15
N LYS A 24 0.24 -9.02 2.30
CA LYS A 24 0.25 -10.44 2.71
C LYS A 24 1.62 -10.93 3.19
N ASP A 25 2.67 -10.52 2.50
CA ASP A 25 4.05 -10.92 2.80
C ASP A 25 4.79 -9.88 3.67
N TYR A 26 4.04 -9.00 4.34
CA TYR A 26 4.61 -7.97 5.19
C TYR A 26 5.39 -8.59 6.37
N PRO A 27 6.59 -8.10 6.73
CA PRO A 27 7.45 -8.77 7.72
C PRO A 27 6.84 -8.98 9.10
N LYS A 28 5.90 -8.12 9.52
CA LYS A 28 5.19 -8.23 10.82
C LYS A 28 3.92 -9.08 10.75
N GLY A 29 3.64 -9.70 9.61
CA GLY A 29 2.45 -10.50 9.37
C GLY A 29 1.29 -9.71 8.75
N TYR A 30 0.40 -10.45 8.08
CA TYR A 30 -0.74 -9.90 7.35
C TYR A 30 -1.77 -9.21 8.25
N ASP A 31 -2.11 -9.80 9.40
CA ASP A 31 -3.12 -9.24 10.31
C ASP A 31 -2.70 -7.89 10.89
N TYR A 32 -1.41 -7.75 11.22
CA TYR A 32 -0.83 -6.48 11.65
C TYR A 32 -0.99 -5.41 10.56
N PHE A 33 -0.61 -5.74 9.32
CA PHE A 33 -0.70 -4.83 8.19
C PHE A 33 -2.16 -4.46 7.89
N ARG A 34 -3.05 -5.45 7.79
CA ARG A 34 -4.48 -5.28 7.52
C ARG A 34 -5.15 -4.38 8.56
N THR A 35 -4.85 -4.59 9.84
CA THR A 35 -5.40 -3.77 10.92
C THR A 35 -4.96 -2.32 10.80
N LYS A 36 -3.66 -2.08 10.59
CA LYS A 36 -3.12 -0.73 10.37
C LYS A 36 -3.70 -0.05 9.14
N LEU A 37 -3.78 -0.77 8.02
CA LEU A 37 -4.37 -0.29 6.77
C LEU A 37 -5.82 0.16 7.01
N LYS A 38 -6.64 -0.71 7.61
CA LYS A 38 -8.04 -0.39 7.93
C LYS A 38 -8.15 0.85 8.84
N THR A 39 -7.33 0.94 9.89
CA THR A 39 -7.32 2.11 10.78
C THR A 39 -7.03 3.41 10.05
N VAL A 40 -6.07 3.42 9.12
CA VAL A 40 -5.72 4.63 8.36
C VAL A 40 -6.86 5.06 7.43
N PHE A 41 -7.46 4.11 6.70
CA PHE A 41 -8.60 4.42 5.83
C PHE A 41 -9.81 4.91 6.62
N LEU A 42 -10.09 4.32 7.79
CA LEU A 42 -11.17 4.79 8.67
C LEU A 42 -10.92 6.20 9.22
N LYS A 43 -9.68 6.54 9.59
CA LYS A 43 -9.33 7.89 10.06
C LYS A 43 -9.61 8.96 8.99
N ASN A 44 -9.47 8.61 7.71
CA ASN A 44 -9.64 9.52 6.59
C ASN A 44 -11.02 9.43 5.91
N GLN A 45 -11.99 8.71 6.50
CA GLN A 45 -13.28 8.43 5.86
C GLN A 45 -14.16 9.68 5.65
N ASN A 46 -13.98 10.71 6.46
CA ASN A 46 -14.79 11.93 6.44
C ASN A 46 -14.20 13.03 5.52
N LEU A 47 -13.11 12.73 4.81
CA LEU A 47 -12.52 13.67 3.85
C LEU A 47 -13.50 13.91 2.70
N THR A 48 -13.87 15.17 2.49
CA THR A 48 -14.90 15.57 1.52
C THR A 48 -14.32 16.39 0.35
N ASP A 49 -13.17 17.05 0.56
CA ASP A 49 -12.48 17.81 -0.48
C ASP A 49 -11.80 16.87 -1.49
N PRO A 50 -12.13 16.94 -2.79
CA PRO A 50 -11.48 16.16 -3.84
C PRO A 50 -9.95 16.28 -3.85
N LYS A 51 -9.39 17.46 -3.55
CA LYS A 51 -7.93 17.68 -3.58
C LYS A 51 -7.22 16.89 -2.49
N ASP A 52 -7.81 16.85 -1.29
CA ASP A 52 -7.27 16.07 -0.18
C ASP A 52 -7.34 14.57 -0.45
N ILE A 53 -8.43 14.11 -1.09
CA ILE A 53 -8.58 12.72 -1.49
C ILE A 53 -7.51 12.32 -2.51
N GLU A 54 -7.27 13.15 -3.53
CA GLU A 54 -6.22 12.92 -4.52
C GLU A 54 -4.83 12.87 -3.88
N LEU A 55 -4.54 13.77 -2.95
CA LEU A 55 -3.28 13.76 -2.19
C LEU A 55 -3.11 12.46 -1.39
N MET A 56 -4.17 11.97 -0.74
CA MET A 56 -4.13 10.71 0.00
C MET A 56 -3.96 9.49 -0.91
N ILE A 57 -4.57 9.52 -2.09
CA ILE A 57 -4.37 8.48 -3.11
C ILE A 57 -2.90 8.46 -3.55
N ALA A 58 -2.33 9.62 -3.88
CA ALA A 58 -0.92 9.74 -4.28
C ALA A 58 0.04 9.24 -3.19
N ARG A 59 -0.25 9.53 -1.92
CA ARG A 59 0.49 8.96 -0.78
C ARG A 59 0.37 7.44 -0.70
N GLY A 60 -0.82 6.89 -0.94
CA GLY A 60 -1.01 5.45 -0.98
C GLY A 60 -0.24 4.77 -2.11
N GLU A 61 -0.19 5.38 -3.30
CA GLU A 61 0.59 4.90 -4.44
C GLU A 61 2.10 4.94 -4.16
N TYR A 62 2.58 5.93 -3.41
CA TYR A 62 3.96 5.95 -2.94
C TYR A 62 4.27 4.76 -2.03
N ILE A 63 3.39 4.46 -1.07
CA ILE A 63 3.54 3.31 -0.16
C ILE A 63 3.53 1.98 -0.94
N VAL A 64 2.74 1.87 -2.01
CA VAL A 64 2.77 0.70 -2.90
C VAL A 64 4.19 0.47 -3.46
N LYS A 65 4.84 1.52 -3.96
CA LYS A 65 6.22 1.43 -4.49
C LYS A 65 7.23 1.06 -3.40
N GLU A 66 7.05 1.56 -2.17
CA GLU A 66 7.91 1.17 -1.04
C GLU A 66 7.78 -0.32 -0.70
N LEU A 67 6.55 -0.85 -0.71
CA LEU A 67 6.30 -2.28 -0.49
C LEU A 67 6.92 -3.13 -1.60
N GLU A 68 6.79 -2.72 -2.86
CA GLU A 68 7.45 -3.39 -3.99
C GLU A 68 8.97 -3.39 -3.85
N ALA A 69 9.56 -2.25 -3.48
CA ALA A 69 11.00 -2.15 -3.23
C ALA A 69 11.45 -3.06 -2.08
N LEU A 70 10.66 -3.17 -1.01
CA LEU A 70 10.92 -4.08 0.09
C LEU A 70 10.92 -5.55 -0.38
N TYR A 71 10.01 -5.92 -1.28
CA TYR A 71 9.98 -7.25 -1.89
C TYR A 71 11.21 -7.53 -2.75
N MET A 72 11.63 -6.57 -3.58
CA MET A 72 12.85 -6.71 -4.37
C MET A 72 14.09 -6.85 -3.48
N LEU A 73 14.16 -6.09 -2.39
CA LEU A 73 15.25 -6.19 -1.42
C LEU A 73 15.28 -7.56 -0.73
N LYS A 74 14.11 -8.10 -0.33
CA LYS A 74 14.00 -9.45 0.23
C LYS A 74 14.51 -10.49 -0.77
N LYS A 75 14.09 -10.41 -2.04
CA LYS A 75 14.54 -11.30 -3.12
C LYS A 75 16.06 -11.23 -3.31
N TYR A 76 16.62 -10.02 -3.37
CA TYR A 76 18.05 -9.80 -3.48
C TYR A 76 18.82 -10.42 -2.31
N ARG A 77 18.39 -10.19 -1.06
CA ARG A 77 19.04 -10.76 0.13
C ARG A 77 19.05 -12.29 0.09
N THR A 78 17.94 -12.92 -0.32
CA THR A 78 17.86 -14.38 -0.47
C THR A 78 18.77 -14.92 -1.57
N LEU A 79 18.86 -14.23 -2.71
CA LEU A 79 19.80 -14.60 -3.78
C LEU A 79 21.25 -14.45 -3.32
N LYS A 80 21.60 -13.29 -2.75
CA LYS A 80 22.95 -13.03 -2.24
C LYS A 80 23.39 -14.14 -1.28
N ARG A 81 22.58 -14.49 -0.28
CA ARG A 81 22.90 -15.56 0.68
C ARG A 81 23.17 -16.91 0.01
N ARG A 82 22.37 -17.28 -1.01
CA ARG A 82 22.52 -18.58 -1.69
C ARG A 82 23.78 -18.67 -2.56
N TYR A 83 24.21 -17.55 -3.15
CA TYR A 83 25.36 -17.54 -4.07
C TYR A 83 26.64 -16.97 -3.44
N SER A 84 26.57 -16.28 -2.30
CA SER A 84 27.75 -15.78 -1.57
C SER A 84 28.53 -16.88 -0.87
N ASP A 85 27.86 -17.98 -0.54
CA ASP A 85 28.45 -19.13 0.17
C ASP A 85 29.16 -20.11 -0.79
N ILE A 86 29.09 -19.86 -2.11
CA ILE A 86 29.75 -20.65 -3.18
C ILE A 86 31.16 -20.08 -3.48
N LYS A 87 31.82 -19.49 -2.49
CA LYS A 87 33.18 -18.97 -2.61
C LYS A 87 34.08 -19.52 -1.52
#